data_AF-A0A4P8ICP9-F1
#
_entry.id   AF-A0A4P8ICP9-F1
#
_cell.length_a   1.000
_cell.length_b   1.000
_cell.length_c   1.000
_cell.angle_alpha   90.00
_cell.angle_beta   90.00
_cell.angle_gamma   90.00
#
_symmetry.space_group_name_H-M   'P 1'
#
loop_
_entity.id
_entity.type
_entity.pdbx_description
1 polymer ?
#
loop_
_entity_poly.entity_id
_entity_poly.type
_entity_poly.pdbx_seq_one_letter_code
_entity_poly.pdbx_strand_id
1 'polypeptide(L)'
;MTVQEALQNILHAVLGKDVRQSIHDGIDTINKESKADMEAKQAVIDIYTGKQDLLDKKYDNLLEEMSQANPSVAEVVDARLAGDSTQYANLKDRLDAIYRGTEIDLDRYNSISEYIVEHLNDLNEADGILENLKTVDKSSLVAAINTLVIRCTELQSTISDVNTALQNKTSDTGWKPIIGTNACGIYTKKPEIGTSIMYRKKNGIVHVYGNYGIDRTYAGGSSAENTNVKICTLPAGFRPKYDIYHINSATGATVGRYLFGFDGTVKLEWLRKMEDATAIKGSVSWAAIAFSFPED
;
A
#
# COMPACT_ATOMS: atom_id res chain seq x y z
N MET A 1 -13.41 -36.34 -53.34
CA MET A 1 -14.20 -37.53 -53.66
C MET A 1 -13.38 -38.32 -54.65
N THR A 2 -13.04 -39.57 -54.33
CA THR A 2 -12.30 -40.45 -55.24
C THR A 2 -13.23 -41.04 -56.29
N VAL A 3 -12.71 -41.53 -57.42
CA VAL A 3 -13.50 -42.32 -58.38
C VAL A 3 -14.24 -43.48 -57.72
N GLN A 4 -13.63 -44.14 -56.73
CA GLN A 4 -14.26 -45.23 -55.97
C GLN A 4 -15.48 -44.75 -55.18
N GLU A 5 -15.38 -43.60 -54.51
CA GLU A 5 -16.48 -42.98 -53.76
C GLU A 5 -17.60 -42.51 -54.70
N ALA A 6 -17.24 -41.95 -55.85
CA ALA A 6 -18.21 -41.49 -56.84
C ALA A 6 -19.00 -42.65 -57.47
N LEU A 7 -18.34 -43.78 -57.76
CA LEU A 7 -18.99 -45.00 -58.25
C LEU A 7 -19.98 -45.57 -57.23
N GLN A 8 -19.65 -45.54 -55.94
CA GLN A 8 -20.57 -45.98 -54.87
C GLN A 8 -21.79 -45.06 -54.78
N ASN A 9 -21.62 -43.74 -54.92
CA ASN A 9 -22.72 -42.79 -54.89
C ASN A 9 -23.69 -42.94 -56.08
N ILE A 10 -23.19 -43.38 -57.24
CA ILE A 10 -24.03 -43.76 -58.39
C ILE A 10 -24.81 -45.03 -58.09
N LEU A 11 -24.14 -46.06 -57.56
CA LEU A 11 -24.74 -47.38 -57.30
C LEU A 11 -25.92 -47.32 -56.31
N HIS A 12 -25.83 -46.44 -55.30
CA HIS A 12 -26.81 -46.36 -54.20
C HIS A 12 -27.88 -45.28 -54.37
N ALA A 13 -27.90 -44.54 -55.50
CA ALA A 13 -28.91 -43.53 -55.76
C ALA A 13 -30.26 -44.16 -56.15
N VAL A 14 -31.35 -43.79 -55.46
CA VAL A 14 -32.66 -44.47 -55.58
C VAL A 14 -33.67 -43.70 -56.44
N LEU A 15 -33.65 -42.37 -56.42
CA LEU A 15 -34.66 -41.52 -57.08
C LEU A 15 -34.07 -40.79 -58.29
N GLY A 16 -34.91 -40.51 -59.30
CA GLY A 16 -34.45 -40.02 -60.60
C GLY A 16 -33.65 -38.70 -60.59
N LYS A 17 -33.85 -37.82 -59.60
CA LYS A 17 -33.01 -36.61 -59.43
C LYS A 17 -31.62 -36.98 -58.89
N ASP A 18 -31.58 -37.84 -57.88
CA ASP A 18 -30.34 -38.25 -57.20
C ASP A 18 -29.48 -39.10 -58.14
N VAL A 19 -30.09 -39.97 -58.94
CA VAL A 19 -29.38 -40.76 -59.96
C VAL A 19 -28.72 -39.85 -60.99
N ARG A 20 -29.42 -38.82 -61.50
CA ARG A 20 -28.84 -37.88 -62.47
C ARG A 20 -27.70 -37.05 -61.86
N GLN A 21 -27.83 -36.62 -60.61
CA GLN A 21 -26.79 -35.86 -59.92
C GLN A 21 -25.56 -36.73 -59.64
N SER A 22 -25.74 -37.95 -59.11
CA SER A 22 -24.62 -38.87 -58.86
C SER A 22 -23.88 -39.24 -60.13
N ILE A 23 -24.58 -39.46 -61.26
CA ILE A 23 -23.95 -39.74 -62.56
C ILE A 23 -23.14 -38.53 -63.03
N HIS A 24 -23.73 -37.33 -62.96
CA HIS A 24 -23.03 -36.11 -63.34
C HIS A 24 -21.75 -35.92 -62.53
N ASP A 25 -21.85 -36.03 -61.20
CA ASP A 25 -20.73 -35.80 -60.29
C ASP A 25 -19.66 -36.89 -60.43
N GLY A 26 -20.05 -38.14 -60.72
CA GLY A 26 -19.10 -39.20 -61.00
C GLY A 26 -18.33 -38.99 -62.31
N ILE A 27 -19.00 -38.56 -63.38
CA ILE A 27 -18.33 -38.24 -64.64
C ILE A 27 -17.39 -37.04 -64.47
N ASP A 28 -17.82 -35.99 -63.77
CA ASP A 28 -16.98 -34.81 -63.50
C ASP A 28 -15.75 -35.16 -62.64
N THR A 29 -15.92 -36.03 -61.63
CA THR A 29 -14.82 -36.51 -60.79
C THR A 29 -13.81 -37.33 -61.61
N ILE A 30 -14.27 -38.26 -62.45
CA ILE A 30 -13.40 -39.05 -63.34
C ILE A 30 -12.62 -38.13 -64.29
N ASN A 31 -13.27 -37.13 -64.88
CA ASN A 31 -12.61 -36.19 -65.79
C ASN A 31 -11.54 -35.35 -65.07
N LYS A 32 -11.82 -34.90 -63.84
CA LYS A 32 -10.86 -34.13 -63.04
C LYS A 32 -9.65 -34.97 -62.64
N GLU A 33 -9.85 -36.18 -62.14
CA GLU A 33 -8.73 -37.08 -61.81
C GLU A 33 -7.91 -37.46 -63.04
N SER A 34 -8.58 -37.77 -64.16
CA SER A 34 -7.88 -38.10 -65.43
C SER A 34 -7.06 -36.93 -65.95
N LYS A 35 -7.56 -35.69 -65.85
CA LYS A 35 -6.82 -34.49 -66.22
C LYS A 35 -5.60 -34.29 -65.32
N ALA A 36 -5.76 -34.45 -64.01
CA ALA A 36 -4.66 -34.33 -63.07
C ALA A 36 -3.56 -35.39 -63.30
N ASP A 37 -3.93 -36.64 -63.61
CA ASP A 37 -2.97 -37.71 -63.94
C ASP A 37 -2.21 -37.41 -65.25
N MET A 38 -2.91 -36.90 -66.28
CA MET A 38 -2.26 -36.48 -67.52
C MET A 38 -1.27 -35.33 -67.31
N GLU A 39 -1.64 -34.31 -66.52
CA GLU A 39 -0.76 -33.19 -66.19
C GLU A 39 0.48 -33.65 -65.39
N ALA A 40 0.29 -34.55 -64.41
CA ALA A 40 1.40 -35.11 -63.64
C ALA A 40 2.35 -35.93 -64.52
N LYS A 41 1.82 -36.75 -65.44
CA LYS A 41 2.61 -37.51 -66.41
C LYS A 41 3.36 -36.59 -67.38
N GLN A 42 2.71 -35.52 -67.86
CA GLN A 42 3.36 -34.54 -68.73
C GLN A 42 4.52 -33.85 -68.01
N ALA A 43 4.34 -33.44 -66.75
CA ALA A 43 5.42 -32.83 -65.96
C ALA A 43 6.62 -33.77 -65.78
N VAL A 44 6.38 -35.07 -65.57
CA VAL A 44 7.46 -36.07 -65.50
C VAL A 44 8.16 -36.20 -66.86
N ILE A 45 7.40 -36.26 -67.96
CA ILE A 45 7.95 -36.31 -69.32
C ILE A 45 8.84 -35.09 -69.57
N ASP A 46 8.37 -33.89 -69.28
CA ASP A 46 9.11 -32.64 -69.50
C ASP A 46 10.44 -32.62 -68.73
N ILE A 47 10.46 -33.13 -67.48
CA ILE A 47 11.69 -33.27 -66.69
C ILE A 47 12.67 -34.24 -67.36
N TYR A 48 12.20 -35.41 -67.82
CA TYR A 48 13.08 -36.40 -68.45
C TYR A 48 13.55 -35.97 -69.84
N THR A 49 12.71 -35.28 -70.61
CA THR A 49 13.11 -34.65 -71.88
C THR A 49 14.21 -33.62 -71.63
N GLY A 50 14.05 -32.72 -70.64
CA GLY A 50 15.11 -31.75 -70.32
C GLY A 50 16.42 -32.39 -69.86
N LYS A 51 16.35 -33.50 -69.11
CA LYS A 51 17.55 -34.28 -68.73
C LYS A 51 18.20 -34.94 -69.94
N GLN A 52 17.42 -35.45 -70.88
CA GLN A 52 17.92 -36.06 -72.10
C GLN A 52 18.58 -35.00 -72.99
N ASP A 53 17.96 -33.84 -73.18
CA ASP A 53 18.52 -32.72 -73.94
C ASP A 53 19.87 -32.25 -73.37
N LEU A 54 19.99 -32.18 -72.04
CA LEU A 54 21.25 -31.84 -71.37
C LEU A 54 22.34 -32.90 -71.59
N LEU A 55 21.96 -34.18 -71.55
CA LEU A 55 22.89 -35.28 -71.80
C LEU A 55 23.35 -35.31 -73.25
N ASP A 56 22.43 -35.17 -74.20
CA ASP A 56 22.73 -35.16 -75.63
C ASP A 56 23.66 -33.99 -75.95
N LYS A 57 23.36 -32.79 -75.44
CA LYS A 57 24.24 -31.62 -75.57
C LYS A 57 25.62 -31.84 -74.95
N LYS A 58 25.70 -32.56 -73.81
CA LYS A 58 27.00 -32.91 -73.19
C LYS A 58 27.82 -33.81 -74.10
N TYR A 59 27.21 -34.85 -74.68
CA TYR A 59 27.90 -35.79 -75.56
C TYR A 59 28.28 -35.17 -76.90
N ASP A 60 27.43 -34.32 -77.48
CA ASP A 60 27.73 -33.58 -78.72
C ASP A 60 28.97 -32.69 -78.53
N ASN A 61 29.00 -31.90 -77.45
CA ASN A 61 30.15 -31.06 -77.12
C ASN A 61 31.42 -31.90 -76.90
N LEU A 62 31.31 -33.06 -76.24
CA LEU A 62 32.44 -33.95 -76.00
C LEU A 62 32.99 -34.55 -77.31
N LEU A 63 32.10 -34.96 -78.22
CA LEU A 63 32.47 -35.51 -79.52
C LEU A 63 33.12 -34.47 -80.43
N GLU A 64 32.60 -33.24 -80.43
CA GLU A 64 33.19 -32.11 -81.17
C GLU A 64 34.62 -31.83 -80.70
N GLU A 65 34.85 -31.80 -79.38
CA GLU A 65 36.16 -31.51 -78.79
C GLU A 65 37.15 -32.69 -78.91
N MET A 66 36.70 -33.94 -78.78
CA MET A 66 37.55 -35.12 -79.04
C MET A 66 37.97 -35.24 -80.51
N SER A 67 37.22 -34.63 -81.42
CA SER A 67 37.53 -34.60 -82.86
C SER A 67 38.55 -33.52 -83.22
N GLN A 68 38.95 -32.66 -82.29
CA GLN A 68 40.00 -31.65 -82.49
C GLN A 68 41.39 -32.23 -82.23
N ALA A 69 42.43 -31.58 -82.76
CA ALA A 69 43.81 -32.07 -82.75
C ALA A 69 44.45 -32.25 -81.36
N ASN A 70 43.76 -31.84 -80.27
CA ASN A 70 44.29 -31.90 -78.91
C ASN A 70 43.23 -32.39 -77.89
N PRO A 71 43.08 -33.72 -77.71
CA PRO A 71 42.01 -34.32 -76.91
C PRO A 71 42.02 -33.92 -75.43
N SER A 72 43.15 -33.42 -74.90
CA SER A 72 43.27 -32.93 -73.52
C SER A 72 42.37 -31.72 -73.20
N VAL A 73 41.74 -31.11 -74.20
CA VAL A 73 40.75 -30.02 -74.03
C VAL A 73 39.40 -30.56 -73.50
N ALA A 74 39.07 -31.81 -73.76
CA ALA A 74 37.80 -32.42 -73.35
C ALA A 74 37.59 -32.43 -71.82
N GLU A 75 38.63 -32.78 -71.05
CA GLU A 75 38.59 -32.77 -69.57
C GLU A 75 38.40 -31.33 -69.02
N VAL A 76 39.02 -30.34 -69.69
CA VAL A 76 38.90 -28.92 -69.32
C VAL A 76 37.52 -28.37 -69.67
N VAL A 77 36.86 -28.88 -70.70
CA VAL A 77 35.50 -28.52 -71.09
C VAL A 77 34.47 -29.15 -70.14
N ASP A 78 34.63 -30.42 -69.77
CA ASP A 78 33.77 -31.06 -68.76
C ASP A 78 33.90 -30.36 -67.40
N ALA A 79 35.11 -29.94 -67.02
CA ALA A 79 35.36 -29.15 -65.82
C ALA A 79 34.71 -27.76 -65.81
N ARG A 80 34.16 -27.25 -66.92
CA ARG A 80 33.39 -25.99 -66.96
C ARG A 80 31.95 -26.17 -66.49
N LEU A 81 31.45 -27.41 -66.42
CA LEU A 81 30.12 -27.70 -65.92
C LEU A 81 30.14 -27.74 -64.38
N ALA A 82 29.34 -26.90 -63.75
CA ALA A 82 29.14 -26.97 -62.30
C ALA A 82 28.15 -28.11 -61.94
N GLY A 83 28.16 -28.51 -60.66
CA GLY A 83 27.29 -29.60 -60.17
C GLY A 83 25.79 -29.29 -60.24
N ASP A 84 25.43 -28.01 -60.38
CA ASP A 84 24.07 -27.50 -60.61
C ASP A 84 23.70 -27.42 -62.11
N SER A 85 24.54 -27.96 -62.99
CA SER A 85 24.42 -27.90 -64.46
C SER A 85 24.64 -26.51 -65.09
N THR A 86 25.15 -25.53 -64.34
CA THR A 86 25.57 -24.24 -64.92
C THR A 86 26.82 -24.42 -65.77
N GLN A 87 26.74 -24.04 -67.06
CA GLN A 87 27.87 -24.10 -68.00
C GLN A 87 28.61 -22.76 -68.05
N TYR A 88 29.90 -22.76 -67.69
CA TYR A 88 30.76 -21.57 -67.74
C TYR A 88 31.53 -21.49 -69.07
N ALA A 89 31.80 -20.27 -69.54
CA ALA A 89 32.52 -20.04 -70.80
C ALA A 89 33.94 -20.65 -70.76
N ASN A 90 34.62 -20.55 -69.63
CA ASN A 90 35.93 -21.15 -69.38
C ASN A 90 36.06 -21.58 -67.90
N LEU A 91 37.09 -22.39 -67.59
CA LEU A 91 37.30 -22.95 -66.24
C LEU A 91 37.65 -21.87 -65.21
N LYS A 92 38.30 -20.78 -65.64
CA LYS A 92 38.67 -19.67 -64.76
C LYS A 92 37.43 -18.98 -64.21
N ASP A 93 36.42 -18.72 -65.06
CA ASP A 93 35.18 -18.07 -64.62
C ASP A 93 34.45 -18.89 -63.55
N ARG A 94 34.44 -20.23 -63.70
CA ARG A 94 33.89 -21.14 -62.69
C ARG A 94 34.68 -21.07 -61.38
N LEU A 95 36.01 -21.11 -61.46
CA LEU A 95 36.86 -21.07 -60.27
C LEU A 95 36.75 -19.74 -59.53
N ASP A 96 36.70 -18.62 -60.26
CA ASP A 96 36.50 -17.28 -59.70
C ASP A 96 35.11 -17.15 -59.05
N ALA A 97 34.08 -17.80 -59.60
CA ALA A 97 32.74 -17.83 -58.98
C ALA A 97 32.73 -18.63 -57.68
N ILE A 98 33.41 -19.78 -57.62
CA ILE A 98 33.57 -20.57 -56.40
C ILE A 98 34.32 -19.76 -55.34
N TYR A 99 35.44 -19.13 -55.73
CA TYR A 99 36.26 -18.35 -54.81
C TYR A 99 35.50 -17.16 -54.21
N ARG A 100 34.76 -16.42 -55.05
CA ARG A 100 33.86 -15.34 -54.58
C ARG A 100 32.77 -15.85 -53.64
N GLY A 101 32.16 -17.01 -53.95
CA GLY A 101 31.18 -17.63 -53.06
C GLY A 101 31.76 -17.93 -51.67
N THR A 102 32.96 -18.51 -51.62
CA THR A 102 33.64 -18.81 -50.35
C THR A 102 34.06 -17.57 -49.57
N GLU A 103 34.45 -16.49 -50.25
CA GLU A 103 34.81 -15.22 -49.62
C GLU A 103 33.58 -14.54 -49.00
N ILE A 104 32.44 -14.54 -49.72
CA ILE A 104 31.15 -14.05 -49.20
C ILE A 104 30.69 -14.86 -47.99
N ASP A 105 30.86 -16.19 -48.01
CA ASP A 105 30.52 -17.06 -46.89
C ASP A 105 31.40 -16.78 -45.66
N LEU A 106 32.69 -16.49 -45.86
CA LEU A 106 33.63 -16.14 -44.80
C LEU A 106 33.30 -14.78 -44.18
N ASP A 107 33.02 -13.76 -44.99
CA ASP A 107 32.61 -12.43 -44.51
C ASP A 107 31.30 -12.51 -43.71
N ARG A 108 30.34 -13.30 -44.20
CA ARG A 108 29.09 -13.55 -43.49
C ARG A 108 29.32 -14.24 -42.16
N TYR A 109 30.22 -15.23 -42.11
CA TYR A 109 30.58 -15.92 -40.88
C TYR A 109 31.21 -14.95 -39.86
N ASN A 110 32.16 -14.13 -40.30
CA ASN A 110 32.83 -13.14 -39.44
C ASN A 110 31.85 -12.10 -38.89
N SER A 111 30.97 -11.57 -39.73
CA SER A 111 29.94 -10.61 -39.31
C SER A 111 28.98 -11.22 -38.27
N ILE A 112 28.58 -12.48 -38.44
CA ILE A 112 27.76 -13.20 -37.45
C ILE A 112 28.54 -13.40 -36.14
N SER A 113 29.82 -13.77 -36.22
CA SER A 113 30.67 -13.95 -35.04
C SER A 113 30.83 -12.66 -34.25
N GLU A 114 31.09 -11.52 -34.91
CA GLU A 114 31.19 -10.21 -34.26
C GLU A 114 29.88 -9.82 -33.57
N TYR A 115 28.74 -9.99 -34.26
CA TYR A 115 27.42 -9.74 -33.69
C TYR A 115 27.15 -10.58 -32.43
N ILE A 116 27.52 -11.86 -32.45
CA ILE A 116 27.38 -12.75 -31.29
C ILE A 116 28.24 -12.28 -30.12
N VAL A 117 29.49 -11.89 -30.37
CA VAL A 117 30.40 -11.42 -29.31
C VAL A 117 29.87 -10.13 -28.67
N GLU A 118 29.36 -9.20 -29.46
CA GLU A 118 28.73 -7.97 -28.96
C GLU A 118 27.53 -8.28 -28.06
N HIS A 119 26.62 -9.16 -28.50
CA HIS A 119 25.44 -9.54 -27.71
C HIS A 119 25.80 -10.29 -26.42
N LEU A 120 26.88 -11.07 -26.42
CA LEU A 120 27.37 -11.74 -25.21
C LEU A 120 27.94 -10.74 -24.19
N ASN A 121 28.61 -9.68 -24.65
CA ASN A 121 29.09 -8.62 -23.77
C ASN A 121 27.93 -7.86 -23.13
N ASP A 122 26.90 -7.50 -23.91
CA ASP A 122 25.69 -6.85 -23.41
C ASP A 122 24.98 -7.68 -22.33
N LEU A 123 24.88 -9.00 -22.54
CA LEU A 123 24.31 -9.92 -21.55
C LEU A 123 25.14 -9.96 -20.25
N ASN A 124 26.46 -9.96 -20.36
CA ASN A 124 27.35 -9.99 -19.21
C ASN A 124 27.29 -8.68 -18.40
N GLU A 125 27.15 -7.53 -19.07
CA GLU A 125 26.89 -6.25 -18.40
C GLU A 125 25.54 -6.25 -17.68
N ALA A 126 24.49 -6.77 -18.31
CA ALA A 126 23.16 -6.90 -17.70
C ALA A 126 23.17 -7.80 -16.45
N ASP A 127 23.93 -8.90 -16.47
CA ASP A 127 24.12 -9.77 -15.31
C ASP A 127 24.84 -9.04 -14.16
N GLY A 128 25.87 -8.24 -14.47
CA GLY A 128 26.54 -7.39 -13.48
C GLY A 128 25.59 -6.35 -12.84
N ILE A 129 24.70 -5.75 -13.64
CA ILE A 129 23.66 -4.83 -13.13
C ILE A 129 22.66 -5.59 -12.24
N LEU A 130 22.25 -6.80 -12.61
CA LEU A 130 21.33 -7.63 -11.83
C LEU A 130 21.94 -8.03 -10.47
N GLU A 131 23.23 -8.37 -10.43
CA GLU A 131 23.98 -8.64 -9.20
C GLU A 131 24.02 -7.40 -8.29
N ASN A 132 24.29 -6.22 -8.87
CA ASN A 132 24.28 -4.94 -8.17
C ASN A 132 22.88 -4.56 -7.64
N LEU A 133 21.81 -4.88 -8.37
CA LEU A 133 20.43 -4.66 -7.91
C LEU A 133 20.02 -5.62 -6.78
N LYS A 134 20.54 -6.85 -6.75
CA LYS A 134 20.34 -7.79 -5.63
C LYS A 134 21.09 -7.34 -4.37
N THR A 135 22.19 -6.62 -4.52
CA THR A 135 22.99 -6.08 -3.41
C THR A 135 22.51 -4.72 -2.91
N VAL A 136 21.55 -4.06 -3.58
CA VAL A 136 20.78 -2.96 -2.97
C VAL A 136 20.13 -3.53 -1.71
N ASP A 137 20.68 -3.12 -0.58
CA ASP A 137 20.56 -3.83 0.68
C ASP A 137 19.14 -3.76 1.25
N LYS A 138 18.33 -4.76 0.87
CA LYS A 138 17.00 -4.97 1.45
C LYS A 138 17.06 -5.00 2.98
N SER A 139 18.18 -5.42 3.59
CA SER A 139 18.31 -5.45 5.04
C SER A 139 18.39 -4.05 5.65
N SER A 140 19.12 -3.12 5.03
CA SER A 140 19.15 -1.70 5.41
C SER A 140 17.77 -1.03 5.29
N LEU A 141 17.03 -1.30 4.22
CA LEU A 141 15.66 -0.79 4.06
C LEU A 141 14.70 -1.35 5.11
N VAL A 142 14.79 -2.65 5.41
CA VAL A 142 14.00 -3.31 6.45
C VAL A 142 14.36 -2.74 7.84
N ALA A 143 15.64 -2.49 8.13
CA ALA A 143 16.06 -1.88 9.39
C ALA A 143 15.53 -0.45 9.56
N ALA A 144 15.55 0.35 8.49
CA ALA A 144 14.97 1.70 8.49
C ALA A 144 13.46 1.67 8.74
N ILE A 145 12.73 0.76 8.07
CA ILE A 145 11.28 0.57 8.27
C ILE A 145 10.97 0.19 9.71
N ASN A 146 11.70 -0.79 10.27
CA ASN A 146 11.49 -1.23 11.66
C ASN A 146 11.72 -0.08 12.66
N THR A 147 12.74 0.74 12.44
CA THR A 147 13.03 1.91 13.27
C THR A 147 11.87 2.92 13.22
N LEU A 148 11.28 3.13 12.04
CA LEU A 148 10.15 4.05 11.85
C LEU A 148 8.89 3.53 12.56
N VAL A 149 8.62 2.23 12.46
CA VAL A 149 7.47 1.58 13.11
C VAL A 149 7.55 1.71 14.64
N ILE A 150 8.73 1.53 15.23
CA ILE A 150 8.96 1.73 16.67
C ILE A 150 8.61 3.17 17.07
N ARG A 151 9.15 4.16 16.36
CA ARG A 151 8.90 5.59 16.65
C ARG A 151 7.42 5.96 16.52
N CYS A 152 6.72 5.43 15.51
CA CYS A 152 5.28 5.65 15.36
C CYS A 152 4.49 5.09 16.55
N THR A 153 4.90 3.94 17.08
CA THR A 153 4.26 3.30 18.24
C THR A 153 4.47 4.13 19.51
N GLU A 154 5.68 4.64 19.73
CA GLU A 154 6.01 5.53 20.85
C GLU A 154 5.20 6.85 20.80
N LEU A 155 5.06 7.43 19.61
CA LEU A 155 4.25 8.64 19.39
C LEU A 155 2.77 8.41 19.69
N GLN A 156 2.22 7.26 19.28
CA GLN A 156 0.83 6.90 19.59
C GLN A 156 0.59 6.77 21.09
N SER A 157 1.52 6.15 21.83
CA SER A 157 1.45 6.10 23.30
C SER A 157 1.44 7.50 23.91
N THR A 158 2.35 8.36 23.46
CA THR A 158 2.46 9.75 23.96
C THR A 158 1.17 10.55 23.72
N ILE A 159 0.55 10.41 22.55
CA ILE A 159 -0.72 11.06 22.22
C ILE A 159 -1.84 10.59 23.17
N SER A 160 -1.89 9.29 23.47
CA SER A 160 -2.87 8.72 24.39
C SER A 160 -2.72 9.29 25.81
N ASP A 161 -1.49 9.39 26.30
CA ASP A 161 -1.18 9.94 27.62
C ASP A 161 -1.58 11.42 27.71
N VAL A 162 -1.25 12.22 26.69
CA VAL A 162 -1.62 13.64 26.61
C VAL A 162 -3.14 13.82 26.58
N ASN A 163 -3.85 13.01 25.79
CA ASN A 163 -5.32 13.08 25.73
C ASN A 163 -5.97 12.76 27.08
N THR A 164 -5.46 11.76 27.79
CA THR A 164 -5.93 11.40 29.14
C THR A 164 -5.69 12.55 30.12
N ALA A 165 -4.49 13.15 30.11
CA ALA A 165 -4.17 14.29 30.95
C ALA A 165 -5.07 15.50 30.64
N LEU A 166 -5.37 15.76 29.37
CA LEU A 166 -6.24 16.85 28.96
C LEU A 166 -7.69 16.63 29.41
N GLN A 167 -8.22 15.42 29.25
CA GLN A 167 -9.57 15.07 29.72
C GLN A 167 -9.70 15.25 31.23
N ASN A 168 -8.68 14.84 32.01
CA ASN A 168 -8.67 15.06 33.45
C ASN A 168 -8.73 16.55 33.80
N LYS A 169 -7.95 17.38 33.10
CA LYS A 169 -7.94 18.83 33.30
C LYS A 169 -9.24 19.51 32.89
N THR A 170 -9.93 19.07 31.85
CA THR A 170 -11.16 19.72 31.34
C THR A 170 -12.45 19.16 31.93
N SER A 171 -12.37 18.08 32.71
CA SER A 171 -13.53 17.47 33.36
C SER A 171 -14.21 18.41 34.37
N ASP A 172 -15.55 18.39 34.40
CA ASP A 172 -16.37 19.05 35.43
C ASP A 172 -17.06 17.94 36.25
N THR A 173 -16.79 17.87 37.54
CA THR A 173 -17.39 16.85 38.41
C THR A 173 -18.88 17.10 38.69
N GLY A 174 -19.40 18.26 38.26
CA GLY A 174 -20.69 18.77 38.70
C GLY A 174 -20.66 19.23 40.15
N TRP A 175 -21.66 20.02 40.54
CA TRP A 175 -21.85 20.45 41.92
C TRP A 175 -22.33 19.31 42.80
N LYS A 176 -21.60 19.05 43.88
CA LYS A 176 -21.88 17.99 44.86
C LYS A 176 -22.04 18.59 46.26
N PRO A 177 -23.03 18.15 47.05
CA PRO A 177 -23.16 18.55 48.45
C PRO A 177 -22.14 17.85 49.34
N ILE A 178 -21.70 18.51 50.42
CA ILE A 178 -20.95 17.84 51.50
C ILE A 178 -21.94 17.10 52.42
N ILE A 179 -21.85 15.76 52.48
CA ILE A 179 -22.75 14.87 53.25
C ILE A 179 -21.93 13.97 54.21
N GLY A 180 -22.49 13.54 55.35
CA GLY A 180 -21.94 12.47 56.22
C GLY A 180 -21.21 12.95 57.49
N THR A 181 -20.26 12.17 58.02
CA THR A 181 -19.38 12.54 59.16
C THR A 181 -18.45 13.73 58.86
N ASN A 182 -18.37 14.13 57.59
CA ASN A 182 -17.73 15.36 57.10
C ASN A 182 -18.70 16.55 57.00
N ALA A 183 -19.98 16.35 57.38
CA ALA A 183 -21.01 17.38 57.33
C ALA A 183 -20.72 18.54 58.28
N CYS A 184 -21.41 19.64 58.00
CA CYS A 184 -21.05 20.92 58.56
C CYS A 184 -21.21 20.95 60.08
N GLY A 185 -20.16 21.40 60.78
CA GLY A 185 -20.05 21.35 62.25
C GLY A 185 -20.85 22.43 63.00
N ILE A 186 -21.92 22.99 62.43
CA ILE A 186 -22.70 24.04 63.10
C ILE A 186 -24.20 23.70 63.03
N TYR A 187 -24.72 23.27 64.17
CA TYR A 187 -26.13 22.98 64.41
C TYR A 187 -26.93 24.27 64.43
N THR A 188 -27.75 24.51 63.41
CA THR A 188 -29.06 25.17 63.53
C THR A 188 -29.91 24.69 62.37
N LYS A 189 -31.05 24.04 62.65
CA LYS A 189 -32.09 23.54 61.71
C LYS A 189 -31.59 23.05 60.34
N LYS A 190 -31.66 21.72 60.11
CA LYS A 190 -31.46 21.02 58.83
C LYS A 190 -31.43 21.98 57.62
N PRO A 191 -30.30 22.15 56.91
CA PRO A 191 -30.30 22.95 55.70
C PRO A 191 -31.37 22.38 54.75
N GLU A 192 -32.34 23.21 54.36
CA GLU A 192 -33.25 22.87 53.27
C GLU A 192 -32.41 22.64 52.00
N ILE A 193 -32.86 21.74 51.14
CA ILE A 193 -32.20 21.39 49.88
C ILE A 193 -31.91 22.69 49.10
N GLY A 194 -30.63 23.03 48.93
CA GLY A 194 -30.16 24.31 48.35
C GLY A 194 -29.39 25.24 49.31
N THR A 195 -29.28 24.90 50.60
CA THR A 195 -28.57 25.70 51.62
C THR A 195 -27.28 25.05 52.16
N SER A 196 -26.90 23.88 51.66
CA SER A 196 -25.67 23.17 52.08
C SER A 196 -24.41 23.72 51.40
N ILE A 197 -23.23 23.54 52.03
CA ILE A 197 -21.95 23.75 51.35
C ILE A 197 -21.79 22.72 50.22
N MET A 198 -21.44 23.24 49.05
CA MET A 198 -21.29 22.52 47.80
C MET A 198 -19.86 22.65 47.29
N TYR A 199 -19.40 21.64 46.56
CA TYR A 199 -18.10 21.65 45.91
C TYR A 199 -18.20 21.08 44.50
N ARG A 200 -17.31 21.51 43.62
CA ARG A 200 -17.05 20.87 42.33
C ARG A 200 -15.58 21.04 41.98
N LYS A 201 -15.16 20.29 40.98
CA LYS A 201 -13.88 20.46 40.34
C LYS A 201 -14.12 20.66 38.86
N LYS A 202 -13.58 21.73 38.32
CA LYS A 202 -13.74 22.13 36.92
C LYS A 202 -12.46 22.78 36.44
N ASN A 203 -11.97 22.38 35.27
CA ASN A 203 -10.78 23.00 34.65
C ASN A 203 -9.53 22.93 35.54
N GLY A 204 -9.36 21.86 36.31
CA GLY A 204 -8.29 21.74 37.31
C GLY A 204 -8.37 22.82 38.40
N ILE A 205 -9.58 23.26 38.76
CA ILE A 205 -9.82 24.19 39.86
C ILE A 205 -10.92 23.61 40.74
N VAL A 206 -10.66 23.54 42.04
CA VAL A 206 -11.68 23.18 43.02
C VAL A 206 -12.45 24.44 43.40
N HIS A 207 -13.76 24.39 43.23
CA HIS A 207 -14.67 25.45 43.63
C HIS A 207 -15.48 24.99 44.83
N VAL A 208 -15.55 25.84 45.87
CA VAL A 208 -16.39 25.61 47.04
C VAL A 208 -17.32 26.80 47.19
N TYR A 209 -18.62 26.55 47.34
CA TYR A 209 -19.59 27.59 47.62
C TYR A 209 -20.70 27.13 48.56
N GLY A 210 -21.37 28.07 49.19
CA GLY A 210 -22.60 27.80 49.93
C GLY A 210 -22.80 28.77 51.08
N ASN A 211 -23.87 28.52 51.83
CA ASN A 211 -24.23 29.33 52.99
C ASN A 211 -24.18 28.46 54.25
N TYR A 212 -23.88 29.06 55.39
CA TYR A 212 -23.96 28.39 56.69
C TYR A 212 -24.39 29.37 57.78
N GLY A 213 -25.20 28.91 58.73
CA GLY A 213 -25.56 29.66 59.93
C GLY A 213 -24.52 29.49 61.03
N ILE A 214 -24.33 30.52 61.85
CA ILE A 214 -23.41 30.48 63.00
C ILE A 214 -24.21 30.73 64.27
N ASP A 215 -24.44 29.70 65.08
CA ASP A 215 -24.99 29.84 66.44
C ASP A 215 -23.88 29.74 67.48
N ARG A 216 -23.58 30.85 68.14
CA ARG A 216 -22.49 30.93 69.14
C ARG A 216 -22.90 30.42 70.52
N THR A 217 -24.19 30.15 70.75
CA THR A 217 -24.71 29.68 72.04
C THR A 217 -24.23 28.27 72.38
N TYR A 218 -23.89 27.47 71.36
CA TYR A 218 -23.46 26.06 71.49
C TYR A 218 -21.94 25.86 71.58
N ALA A 219 -21.14 26.93 71.40
CA ALA A 219 -19.68 26.83 71.31
C ALA A 219 -18.94 26.93 72.65
N GLY A 220 -19.61 26.76 73.79
CA GLY A 220 -18.99 26.83 75.13
C GLY A 220 -18.48 28.24 75.43
N GLY A 221 -19.28 29.03 76.14
CA GLY A 221 -19.06 30.46 76.32
C GLY A 221 -17.63 30.86 76.73
N SER A 222 -17.08 31.82 76.00
CA SER A 222 -16.41 33.00 76.58
C SER A 222 -16.04 33.97 75.46
N SER A 223 -16.02 35.24 75.83
CA SER A 223 -15.77 36.44 75.04
C SER A 223 -14.36 36.53 74.43
N ALA A 224 -13.97 35.55 73.61
CA ALA A 224 -12.72 35.60 72.86
C ALA A 224 -12.98 35.96 71.39
N GLU A 225 -12.19 36.88 70.87
CA GLU A 225 -12.32 37.54 69.56
C GLU A 225 -12.04 36.62 68.35
N ASN A 226 -11.96 35.30 68.56
CA ASN A 226 -11.56 34.29 67.57
C ASN A 226 -12.66 33.24 67.39
N THR A 227 -13.35 33.29 66.26
CA THR A 227 -14.39 32.34 65.86
C THR A 227 -13.78 31.16 65.11
N ASN A 228 -12.84 30.42 65.72
CA ASN A 228 -12.20 29.23 65.13
C ASN A 228 -13.18 28.05 65.05
N VAL A 229 -14.17 28.17 64.16
CA VAL A 229 -15.28 27.22 64.03
C VAL A 229 -15.08 26.37 62.79
N LYS A 230 -15.07 25.05 62.97
CA LYS A 230 -15.06 24.11 61.84
C LYS A 230 -16.39 24.17 61.09
N ILE A 231 -16.32 24.57 59.82
CA ILE A 231 -17.47 24.63 58.93
C ILE A 231 -17.71 23.24 58.35
N CYS A 232 -16.75 22.61 57.68
CA CYS A 232 -16.91 21.28 57.06
C CYS A 232 -15.55 20.59 56.82
N THR A 233 -15.55 19.38 56.24
CA THR A 233 -14.35 18.71 55.72
C THR A 233 -14.52 18.39 54.24
N LEU A 234 -13.57 18.80 53.39
CA LEU A 234 -13.53 18.47 51.97
C LEU A 234 -13.11 17.00 51.75
N PRO A 235 -13.77 16.28 50.81
CA PRO A 235 -13.38 14.92 50.44
C PRO A 235 -11.96 14.83 49.88
N ALA A 236 -11.36 13.64 49.99
CA ALA A 236 -10.08 13.34 49.34
C ALA A 236 -10.18 13.59 47.82
N GLY A 237 -9.18 14.25 47.22
CA GLY A 237 -9.18 14.69 45.82
C GLY A 237 -9.75 16.09 45.57
N PHE A 238 -10.28 16.76 46.60
CA PHE A 238 -10.77 18.15 46.57
C PHE A 238 -10.10 19.02 47.64
N ARG A 239 -9.01 18.55 48.25
CA ARG A 239 -8.29 19.26 49.33
C ARG A 239 -7.18 20.11 48.73
N PRO A 240 -6.88 21.28 49.31
CA PRO A 240 -5.72 22.06 48.89
C PRO A 240 -4.42 21.38 49.32
N LYS A 241 -3.33 21.61 48.59
CA LYS A 241 -1.98 21.09 48.93
C LYS A 241 -1.39 21.72 50.18
N TYR A 242 -1.72 22.99 50.39
CA TYR A 242 -1.23 23.84 51.46
C TYR A 242 -2.42 24.51 52.13
N ASP A 243 -2.20 25.03 53.32
CA ASP A 243 -3.21 25.82 54.01
C ASP A 243 -3.48 27.12 53.24
N ILE A 244 -4.75 27.36 52.90
CA ILE A 244 -5.16 28.56 52.16
C ILE A 244 -6.07 29.40 53.04
N TYR A 245 -5.71 30.67 53.20
CA TYR A 245 -6.55 31.67 53.85
C TYR A 245 -7.34 32.42 52.79
N HIS A 246 -8.64 32.52 52.99
CA HIS A 246 -9.51 33.25 52.09
C HIS A 246 -10.35 34.25 52.88
N ILE A 247 -10.48 35.48 52.38
CA ILE A 247 -11.30 36.51 53.01
C ILE A 247 -12.46 36.80 52.06
N ASN A 248 -13.68 36.72 52.57
CA ASN A 248 -14.88 37.02 51.78
C ASN A 248 -15.85 37.87 52.60
N SER A 249 -16.63 38.69 51.91
CA SER A 249 -17.76 39.41 52.50
C SER A 249 -18.80 38.39 52.97
N ALA A 250 -19.12 38.47 54.24
CA ALA A 250 -20.33 37.90 54.80
C ALA A 250 -21.41 38.99 54.86
N THR A 251 -22.52 38.67 55.49
CA THR A 251 -23.79 39.36 55.29
C THR A 251 -23.96 40.46 56.33
N GLY A 252 -24.70 41.52 56.00
CA GLY A 252 -24.89 42.64 56.91
C GLY A 252 -23.62 43.49 57.15
N ALA A 253 -22.83 43.76 56.08
CA ALA A 253 -21.59 44.54 56.14
C ALA A 253 -20.51 43.90 57.03
N THR A 254 -20.29 42.59 56.85
CA THR A 254 -19.34 41.82 57.65
C THR A 254 -18.32 41.11 56.74
N VAL A 255 -17.13 40.86 57.25
CA VAL A 255 -16.04 40.18 56.53
C VAL A 255 -15.53 39.04 57.39
N GLY A 256 -15.37 37.87 56.77
CA GLY A 256 -14.88 36.66 57.43
C GLY A 256 -13.59 36.17 56.80
N ARG A 257 -12.67 35.65 57.63
CA ARG A 257 -11.52 34.89 57.16
C ARG A 257 -11.75 33.40 57.37
N TYR A 258 -11.55 32.68 56.29
CA TYR A 258 -11.68 31.24 56.18
C TYR A 258 -10.30 30.61 56.06
N LEU A 259 -10.10 29.50 56.76
CA LEU A 259 -8.95 28.63 56.58
C LEU A 259 -9.41 27.35 55.88
N PHE A 260 -8.77 27.03 54.77
CA PHE A 260 -8.87 25.75 54.10
C PHE A 260 -7.58 24.97 54.38
N GLY A 261 -7.66 24.01 55.30
CA GLY A 261 -6.52 23.19 55.69
C GLY A 261 -6.15 22.16 54.63
N PHE A 262 -4.87 21.80 54.55
CA PHE A 262 -4.38 20.72 53.68
C PHE A 262 -5.04 19.35 53.98
N ASP A 263 -5.50 19.17 55.22
CA ASP A 263 -6.27 18.02 55.68
C ASP A 263 -7.73 18.00 55.15
N GLY A 264 -8.14 19.06 54.45
CA GLY A 264 -9.48 19.30 53.95
C GLY A 264 -10.40 20.01 54.93
N THR A 265 -9.94 20.33 56.15
CA THR A 265 -10.77 21.01 57.14
C THR A 265 -11.01 22.46 56.73
N VAL A 266 -12.27 22.86 56.61
CA VAL A 266 -12.66 24.25 56.36
C VAL A 266 -13.10 24.88 57.67
N LYS A 267 -12.49 26.00 58.06
CA LYS A 267 -12.82 26.74 59.28
C LYS A 267 -13.15 28.19 58.94
N LEU A 268 -14.09 28.77 59.67
CA LEU A 268 -14.10 30.21 59.90
C LEU A 268 -13.09 30.46 61.02
N GLU A 269 -12.26 31.50 60.92
CA GLU A 269 -11.32 31.87 61.98
C GLU A 269 -11.76 33.12 62.74
N TRP A 270 -12.26 34.12 62.01
CA TRP A 270 -12.84 35.33 62.58
C TRP A 270 -13.90 35.91 61.66
N LEU A 271 -14.81 36.68 62.25
CA LEU A 271 -15.84 37.45 61.57
C LEU A 271 -15.91 38.86 62.17
N ARG A 272 -15.77 39.88 61.33
CA ARG A 272 -15.66 41.29 61.74
C ARG A 272 -16.65 42.16 60.97
N LYS A 273 -17.06 43.28 61.57
CA LYS A 273 -17.80 44.31 60.83
C LYS A 273 -16.85 45.05 59.88
N MET A 274 -17.35 45.43 58.71
CA MET A 274 -16.56 46.19 57.73
C MET A 274 -16.36 47.65 58.17
N GLU A 275 -17.32 48.22 58.91
CA GLU A 275 -17.31 49.63 59.32
C GLU A 275 -16.18 49.97 60.30
N ASP A 276 -15.95 49.12 61.30
CA ASP A 276 -15.05 49.41 62.42
C ASP A 276 -14.06 48.27 62.76
N ALA A 277 -14.05 47.21 61.94
CA ALA A 277 -13.27 45.99 62.14
C ALA A 277 -13.52 45.28 63.50
N THR A 278 -14.57 45.66 64.23
CA THR A 278 -14.88 45.04 65.52
C THR A 278 -15.33 43.61 65.31
N ALA A 279 -14.93 42.74 66.23
CA ALA A 279 -15.41 41.37 66.25
C ALA A 279 -16.92 41.39 66.48
N ILE A 280 -17.66 40.71 65.62
CA ILE A 280 -19.11 40.53 65.84
C ILE A 280 -19.26 39.72 67.11
N LYS A 281 -20.19 40.09 68.00
CA LYS A 281 -20.54 39.34 69.21
C LYS A 281 -21.99 38.89 69.07
N GLY A 282 -22.22 37.62 68.73
CA GLY A 282 -23.56 37.05 68.56
C GLY A 282 -23.68 36.03 67.43
N SER A 283 -24.86 35.44 67.28
CA SER A 283 -25.19 34.52 66.19
C SER A 283 -25.32 35.29 64.87
N VAL A 284 -24.83 34.70 63.77
CA VAL A 284 -24.96 35.26 62.43
C VAL A 284 -25.85 34.33 61.62
N SER A 285 -26.93 34.90 61.07
CA SER A 285 -27.99 34.14 60.42
C SER A 285 -27.49 33.36 59.20
N TRP A 286 -26.59 33.94 58.41
CA TRP A 286 -25.96 33.28 57.28
C TRP A 286 -24.63 33.95 56.90
N ALA A 287 -23.61 33.16 56.57
CA ALA A 287 -22.38 33.61 55.94
C ALA A 287 -22.14 32.80 54.66
N ALA A 288 -21.69 33.48 53.60
CA ALA A 288 -21.40 32.86 52.32
C ALA A 288 -19.90 32.53 52.22
N ILE A 289 -19.60 31.37 51.65
CA ILE A 289 -18.25 31.00 51.21
C ILE A 289 -18.26 30.91 49.69
N ALA A 290 -17.23 31.47 49.06
CA ALA A 290 -16.96 31.29 47.64
C ALA A 290 -15.45 31.29 47.47
N PHE A 291 -14.88 30.17 47.07
CA PHE A 291 -13.44 29.98 46.98
C PHE A 291 -13.08 29.14 45.76
N SER A 292 -11.90 29.38 45.18
CA SER A 292 -11.40 28.67 44.01
C SER A 292 -9.89 28.55 44.09
N PHE A 293 -9.35 27.36 43.87
CA PHE A 293 -7.91 27.09 43.89
C PHE A 293 -7.54 26.01 42.87
N PRO A 294 -6.33 26.06 42.29
CA PRO A 294 -5.88 25.06 41.35
C PRO A 294 -5.84 23.67 42.01
N GLU A 295 -6.23 22.68 41.23
CA GLU A 295 -5.82 21.30 41.39
C GLU A 295 -4.32 21.24 41.13
N ASP A 296 -3.60 20.51 41.99
CA ASP A 296 -2.19 20.21 41.73
C ASP A 296 -2.02 19.40 40.43
#